data_AF-A0A2A2G658-F1
#
_entry.id   AF-A0A2A2G658-F1
#
_cell.length_a   1.000
_cell.length_b   1.000
_cell.length_c   1.000
_cell.angle_alpha   90.00
_cell.angle_beta   90.00
_cell.angle_gamma   90.00
#
_symmetry.space_group_name_H-M   'P 1'
#
loop_
_entity.id
_entity.type
_entity.pdbx_description
1 polymer ?
#
loop_
_entity_poly.entity_id
_entity_poly.type
_entity_poly.pdbx_seq_one_letter_code
_entity_poly.pdbx_strand_id
1 'polypeptide(L)'
;MNKVPTSVLVGLLILAAVGLLAGLYSGLVRLGLLSFATPLVSPIAHGPLMINGFLGTLIGLERAAALEKKWAYAAPVFLAASTILLLIGFPGPSNGALILGSVGLTFVMGYLYYLQPKIYHLIMALGAFSLLVGNLLFVAGTPIYSIVGWWAAFPMLTIFGERLELNRIMRPPKQAQHIFTMLILGWLASLSITHIDHTIGWRIASLLLIGIAGWLIKYDIARKTIKSVEWTKYSAICLLTGYGWLILAGLFGLRYDLPTAGPIYDGLLHMLFVGFVFSMIFAHASVIIPSLSGKLVPWHTYFYLPLILLHSFLLIRIAGDMMGLHQVRIIGSYGNVAAIILFLGGIMYQLTKEIFSQKSESISTKTQS
;
A
#
# COMPACT_ATOMS: atom_id res chain seq x y z
N MET A 1 -20.29 -8.76 -22.64
CA MET A 1 -20.43 -8.35 -21.22
C MET A 1 -20.11 -6.86 -21.13
N ASN A 2 -21.02 -6.03 -20.63
CA ASN A 2 -20.78 -4.57 -20.56
C ASN A 2 -19.69 -4.28 -19.52
N LYS A 3 -18.54 -3.75 -19.98
CA LYS A 3 -17.48 -3.25 -19.11
C LYS A 3 -18.03 -2.16 -18.19
N VAL A 4 -17.53 -2.09 -16.96
CA VAL A 4 -17.88 -1.02 -16.03
C VAL A 4 -17.39 0.31 -16.60
N PRO A 5 -18.21 1.38 -16.61
CA PRO A 5 -17.79 2.66 -17.15
C PRO A 5 -16.57 3.23 -16.42
N THR A 6 -15.65 3.86 -17.15
CA THR A 6 -14.46 4.51 -16.58
C THR A 6 -14.81 5.55 -15.51
N SER A 7 -15.95 6.23 -15.62
CA SER A 7 -16.43 7.18 -14.61
C SER A 7 -16.64 6.54 -13.23
N VAL A 8 -17.11 5.29 -13.18
CA VAL A 8 -17.27 4.55 -11.92
C VAL A 8 -15.92 4.18 -11.33
N LEU A 9 -14.96 3.76 -12.16
CA LEU A 9 -13.59 3.44 -11.74
C LEU A 9 -12.90 4.67 -11.14
N VAL A 10 -13.00 5.81 -11.83
CA VAL A 10 -12.46 7.08 -11.37
C VAL A 10 -13.15 7.54 -10.07
N GLY A 11 -14.47 7.35 -9.96
CA GLY A 11 -15.20 7.64 -8.72
C GLY A 11 -14.68 6.83 -7.53
N LEU A 12 -14.47 5.52 -7.70
CA LEU A 12 -13.89 4.67 -6.65
C LEU A 12 -12.43 5.03 -6.34
N LEU A 13 -11.65 5.44 -7.35
CA LEU A 13 -10.29 5.94 -7.15
C LEU A 13 -10.27 7.23 -6.31
N ILE A 14 -11.23 8.13 -6.54
CA ILE A 14 -11.41 9.34 -5.72
C ILE A 14 -11.75 8.96 -4.28
N LEU A 15 -12.62 7.97 -4.05
CA LEU A 15 -12.93 7.50 -2.70
C LEU A 15 -11.71 6.88 -2.00
N ALA A 16 -10.85 6.15 -2.72
CA ALA A 16 -9.57 5.70 -2.18
C ALA A 16 -8.67 6.89 -1.80
N ALA A 17 -8.63 7.93 -2.63
CA ALA A 17 -7.89 9.16 -2.33
C ALA A 17 -8.46 9.91 -1.12
N VAL A 18 -9.78 9.89 -0.89
CA VAL A 18 -10.40 10.43 0.34
C VAL A 18 -9.89 9.67 1.56
N GLY A 19 -9.83 8.32 1.51
CA GLY A 19 -9.24 7.51 2.57
C GLY A 19 -7.78 7.87 2.84
N LEU A 20 -6.99 8.11 1.80
CA LEU A 20 -5.60 8.54 1.92
C LEU A 20 -5.49 9.92 2.59
N LEU A 21 -6.21 10.91 2.09
CA LEU A 21 -6.15 12.28 2.62
C LEU A 21 -6.63 12.35 4.07
N ALA A 22 -7.71 11.63 4.41
CA ALA A 22 -8.20 11.52 5.78
C ALA A 22 -7.20 10.80 6.69
N GLY A 23 -6.55 9.74 6.20
CA GLY A 23 -5.51 9.01 6.91
C GLY A 23 -4.26 9.88 7.17
N LEU A 24 -3.79 10.64 6.18
CA LEU A 24 -2.68 11.59 6.32
C LEU A 24 -3.03 12.68 7.35
N TYR A 25 -4.23 13.28 7.25
CA TYR A 25 -4.70 14.27 8.22
C TYR A 25 -4.76 13.69 9.64
N SER A 26 -5.37 12.52 9.82
CA SER A 26 -5.42 11.83 11.11
C SER A 26 -4.01 11.56 11.67
N GLY A 27 -3.06 11.18 10.81
CA GLY A 27 -1.65 11.01 11.18
C GLY A 27 -0.99 12.31 11.65
N LEU A 28 -1.26 13.44 10.98
CA LEU A 28 -0.77 14.75 11.41
C LEU A 28 -1.39 15.20 12.73
N VAL A 29 -2.68 14.94 12.95
CA VAL A 29 -3.35 15.19 14.23
C VAL A 29 -2.68 14.40 15.36
N ARG A 30 -2.27 13.13 15.13
CA ARG A 30 -1.49 12.36 16.14
C ARG A 30 -0.18 13.02 16.53
N LEU A 31 0.39 13.85 15.65
CA LEU A 31 1.63 14.58 15.88
C LEU A 31 1.42 15.94 16.54
N GLY A 32 0.18 16.29 16.87
CA GLY A 32 -0.17 17.56 17.51
C GLY A 32 -0.58 18.67 16.53
N LEU A 33 -0.80 18.35 15.24
CA LEU A 33 -1.38 19.33 14.31
C LEU A 33 -2.74 19.80 14.86
N LEU A 34 -2.90 21.11 15.01
CA LEU A 34 -4.11 21.74 15.54
C LEU A 34 -4.50 21.23 16.93
N SER A 35 -3.52 20.98 17.81
CA SER A 35 -3.74 20.49 19.19
C SER A 35 -4.64 21.37 20.06
N PHE A 36 -4.92 22.60 19.64
CA PHE A 36 -5.81 23.55 20.30
C PHE A 36 -7.30 23.43 19.89
N ALA A 37 -7.63 22.57 18.92
CA ALA A 37 -8.98 22.38 18.41
C ALA A 37 -9.41 20.91 18.47
N THR A 38 -10.72 20.67 18.57
CA THR A 38 -11.29 19.32 18.42
C THR A 38 -11.02 18.83 16.99
N PRO A 39 -10.30 17.71 16.80
CA PRO A 39 -9.95 17.26 15.47
C PRO A 39 -11.18 16.74 14.71
N LEU A 40 -11.24 17.02 13.41
CA LEU A 40 -12.34 16.58 12.54
C LEU A 40 -12.37 15.05 12.38
N VAL A 41 -11.21 14.41 12.49
CA VAL A 41 -11.01 12.97 12.36
C VAL A 41 -10.18 12.49 13.54
N SER A 42 -10.63 11.40 14.18
CA SER A 42 -9.92 10.83 15.34
C SER A 42 -8.46 10.49 14.99
N PRO A 43 -7.48 10.84 15.84
CA PRO A 43 -6.07 10.43 15.65
C PRO A 43 -5.87 8.90 15.68
N ILE A 44 -6.79 8.15 16.28
CA ILE A 44 -6.72 6.68 16.30
C ILE A 44 -7.13 6.09 14.93
N ALA A 45 -7.88 6.85 14.12
CA ALA A 45 -8.35 6.41 12.81
C ALA A 45 -7.25 6.34 11.73
N HIS A 46 -6.04 6.85 12.00
CA HIS A 46 -4.93 6.88 11.01
C HIS A 46 -4.68 5.50 10.37
N GLY A 47 -4.39 4.47 11.17
CA GLY A 47 -4.15 3.11 10.67
C GLY A 47 -5.33 2.55 9.87
N PRO A 48 -6.55 2.51 10.45
CA PRO A 48 -7.75 2.07 9.74
C PRO A 48 -7.98 2.79 8.40
N LEU A 49 -7.83 4.12 8.35
CA LEU A 49 -8.02 4.90 7.13
C LEU A 49 -6.95 4.61 6.07
N MET A 50 -5.68 4.47 6.47
CA MET A 50 -4.59 4.17 5.55
C MET A 50 -4.70 2.75 4.97
N ILE A 51 -4.98 1.74 5.81
CA ILE A 51 -5.00 0.35 5.36
C ILE A 51 -6.32 -0.01 4.71
N ASN A 52 -7.44 0.22 5.39
CA ASN A 52 -8.75 -0.23 4.89
C ASN A 52 -9.34 0.76 3.91
N GLY A 53 -9.29 2.05 4.25
CA GLY A 53 -9.90 3.09 3.43
C GLY A 53 -9.14 3.36 2.15
N PHE A 54 -7.83 3.54 2.24
CA PHE A 54 -6.99 3.77 1.07
C PHE A 54 -6.55 2.47 0.40
N LEU A 55 -5.67 1.67 1.02
CA LEU A 55 -5.07 0.51 0.34
C LEU A 55 -6.12 -0.55 0.00
N GLY A 56 -7.05 -0.84 0.90
CA GLY A 56 -8.12 -1.81 0.68
C GLY A 56 -8.99 -1.43 -0.53
N THR A 57 -9.45 -0.18 -0.57
CA THR A 57 -10.22 0.34 -1.72
C THR A 57 -9.40 0.33 -3.01
N LEU A 58 -8.17 0.84 -2.99
CA LEU A 58 -7.32 0.96 -4.18
C LEU A 58 -6.96 -0.41 -4.77
N ILE A 59 -6.43 -1.31 -3.94
CA ILE A 59 -6.07 -2.67 -4.35
C ILE A 59 -7.33 -3.43 -4.78
N GLY A 60 -8.42 -3.33 -4.02
CA GLY A 60 -9.69 -3.98 -4.38
C GLY A 60 -10.22 -3.50 -5.73
N LEU A 61 -10.11 -2.20 -6.01
CA LEU A 61 -10.52 -1.60 -7.29
C LEU A 61 -9.66 -2.12 -8.44
N GLU A 62 -8.34 -2.14 -8.27
CA GLU A 62 -7.42 -2.64 -9.27
C GLU A 62 -7.71 -4.11 -9.63
N ARG A 63 -7.94 -4.95 -8.62
CA ARG A 63 -8.24 -6.37 -8.84
C ARG A 63 -9.63 -6.61 -9.43
N ALA A 64 -10.62 -5.82 -9.03
CA ALA A 64 -11.94 -5.84 -9.65
C ALA A 64 -11.88 -5.42 -11.13
N ALA A 65 -11.07 -4.42 -11.45
CA ALA A 65 -10.80 -3.99 -12.82
C ALA A 65 -10.12 -5.08 -13.64
N ALA A 66 -9.10 -5.75 -13.09
CA ALA A 66 -8.41 -6.85 -13.75
C ALA A 66 -9.30 -8.08 -14.03
N LEU A 67 -10.25 -8.37 -13.12
CA LEU A 67 -11.16 -9.51 -13.26
C LEU A 67 -12.32 -9.25 -14.25
N GLU A 68 -12.63 -7.98 -14.54
CA GLU A 68 -13.73 -7.55 -15.44
C GLU A 68 -15.12 -8.16 -15.09
N LYS A 69 -15.37 -8.51 -13.83
CA LYS A 69 -16.67 -9.01 -13.34
C LYS A 69 -17.35 -7.97 -12.45
N LYS A 70 -18.63 -7.65 -12.72
CA LYS A 70 -19.38 -6.62 -11.99
C LYS A 70 -19.46 -6.87 -10.48
N TRP A 71 -19.59 -8.12 -10.06
CA TRP A 71 -19.66 -8.47 -8.63
C TRP A 71 -18.36 -8.16 -7.88
N ALA A 72 -17.20 -8.18 -8.57
CA ALA A 72 -15.90 -7.94 -7.95
C ALA A 72 -15.77 -6.53 -7.38
N TYR A 73 -16.52 -5.57 -7.94
CA TYR A 73 -16.55 -4.19 -7.47
C TYR A 73 -17.28 -4.01 -6.14
N ALA A 74 -18.02 -5.01 -5.66
CA ALA A 74 -18.64 -4.94 -4.33
C ALA A 74 -17.57 -4.75 -3.24
N ALA A 75 -16.41 -5.40 -3.37
CA ALA A 75 -15.32 -5.31 -2.40
C ALA A 75 -14.80 -3.88 -2.21
N PRO A 76 -14.28 -3.18 -3.25
CA PRO A 76 -13.84 -1.80 -3.10
C PRO A 76 -14.97 -0.82 -2.76
N VAL A 77 -16.21 -1.07 -3.21
CA VAL A 77 -17.37 -0.24 -2.83
C VAL A 77 -17.61 -0.29 -1.32
N PHE A 78 -17.63 -1.49 -0.72
CA PHE A 78 -17.83 -1.64 0.72
C PHE A 78 -16.65 -1.09 1.54
N LEU A 79 -15.41 -1.25 1.07
CA LEU A 79 -14.24 -0.65 1.73
C LEU A 79 -14.28 0.89 1.68
N ALA A 80 -14.64 1.46 0.53
CA ALA A 80 -14.86 2.90 0.39
C ALA A 80 -16.01 3.39 1.28
N ALA A 81 -17.14 2.68 1.29
CA ALA A 81 -18.30 3.00 2.12
C ALA A 81 -17.95 2.97 3.61
N SER A 82 -17.15 2.00 4.06
CA SER A 82 -16.68 1.92 5.45
C SER A 82 -15.95 3.20 5.88
N THR A 83 -15.15 3.78 4.98
CA THR A 83 -14.43 5.04 5.21
C THR A 83 -15.38 6.20 5.35
N ILE A 84 -16.33 6.35 4.43
CA ILE A 84 -17.30 7.45 4.47
C ILE A 84 -18.15 7.36 5.74
N LEU A 85 -18.67 6.18 6.06
CA LEU A 85 -19.47 5.93 7.26
C LEU A 85 -18.70 6.25 8.55
N LEU A 86 -17.40 5.91 8.60
CA LEU A 86 -16.54 6.26 9.73
C LEU A 86 -16.41 7.78 9.87
N LEU A 87 -16.14 8.49 8.77
CA LEU A 87 -15.89 9.93 8.76
C LEU A 87 -17.13 10.75 9.12
N ILE A 88 -18.34 10.28 8.79
CA ILE A 88 -19.60 10.96 9.13
C ILE A 88 -20.21 10.51 10.47
N GLY A 89 -19.51 9.65 11.24
CA GLY A 89 -19.91 9.30 12.61
C GLY A 89 -20.81 8.06 12.78
N PHE A 90 -20.84 7.12 11.82
CA PHE A 90 -21.58 5.86 11.92
C PHE A 90 -20.64 4.64 12.06
N PRO A 91 -20.03 4.40 13.23
CA PRO A 91 -19.03 3.33 13.42
C PRO A 91 -19.62 1.92 13.27
N GLY A 92 -20.87 1.68 13.69
CA GLY A 92 -21.52 0.37 13.55
C GLY A 92 -21.67 -0.06 12.08
N PRO A 93 -22.37 0.73 11.23
CA PRO A 93 -22.44 0.48 9.80
C PRO A 93 -21.07 0.45 9.11
N SER A 94 -20.13 1.29 9.55
CA SER A 94 -18.75 1.29 9.03
C SER A 94 -18.08 -0.08 9.25
N ASN A 95 -18.18 -0.64 10.46
CA ASN A 95 -17.65 -1.96 10.78
C ASN A 95 -18.29 -3.07 9.92
N GLY A 96 -19.61 -3.01 9.71
CA GLY A 96 -20.31 -3.95 8.83
C GLY A 96 -19.79 -3.89 7.38
N ALA A 97 -19.67 -2.67 6.83
CA ALA A 97 -19.12 -2.45 5.50
C ALA A 97 -17.65 -2.89 5.40
N LEU A 98 -16.84 -2.66 6.44
CA LEU A 98 -15.45 -3.08 6.50
C LEU A 98 -15.30 -4.61 6.37
N ILE A 99 -16.09 -5.38 7.13
CA ILE A 99 -16.09 -6.83 7.05
C ILE A 99 -16.55 -7.30 5.67
N LEU A 100 -17.69 -6.81 5.17
CA LEU A 100 -18.21 -7.18 3.85
C LEU A 100 -17.21 -6.88 2.73
N GLY A 101 -16.52 -5.75 2.80
CA GLY A 101 -15.47 -5.37 1.86
C GLY A 101 -14.28 -6.33 1.88
N SER A 102 -13.80 -6.69 3.07
CA SER A 102 -12.68 -7.64 3.22
C SER A 102 -13.04 -9.09 2.85
N VAL A 103 -14.27 -9.54 3.13
CA VAL A 103 -14.82 -10.82 2.64
C VAL A 103 -14.88 -10.80 1.11
N GLY A 104 -15.43 -9.73 0.54
CA GLY A 104 -15.51 -9.55 -0.91
C GLY A 104 -14.13 -9.60 -1.56
N LEU A 105 -13.13 -8.91 -0.99
CA LEU A 105 -11.78 -8.89 -1.53
C LEU A 105 -11.10 -10.26 -1.43
N THR A 106 -11.29 -10.97 -0.32
CA THR A 106 -10.84 -12.36 -0.15
C THR A 106 -11.45 -13.26 -1.22
N PHE A 107 -12.74 -13.10 -1.50
CA PHE A 107 -13.43 -13.86 -2.54
C PHE A 107 -12.93 -13.50 -3.95
N VAL A 108 -12.70 -12.22 -4.26
CA VAL A 108 -12.10 -11.79 -5.54
C VAL A 108 -10.75 -12.45 -5.77
N MET A 109 -9.84 -12.37 -4.79
CA MET A 109 -8.49 -12.93 -4.92
C MET A 109 -8.49 -14.46 -4.93
N GLY A 110 -9.34 -15.08 -4.11
CA GLY A 110 -9.54 -16.54 -4.12
C GLY A 110 -10.10 -17.04 -5.45
N TYR A 111 -11.01 -16.28 -6.06
CA TYR A 111 -11.56 -16.60 -7.38
C TYR A 111 -10.51 -16.46 -8.49
N LEU A 112 -9.63 -15.45 -8.43
CA LEU A 112 -8.48 -15.35 -9.34
C LEU A 112 -7.55 -16.57 -9.23
N TYR A 113 -7.29 -17.04 -8.01
CA TYR A 113 -6.54 -18.28 -7.79
C TYR A 113 -7.26 -19.51 -8.34
N TYR A 114 -8.59 -19.62 -8.15
CA TYR A 114 -9.39 -20.69 -8.73
C TYR A 114 -9.31 -20.73 -10.27
N LEU A 115 -9.41 -19.57 -10.91
CA LEU A 115 -9.30 -19.46 -12.37
C LEU A 115 -7.90 -19.80 -12.88
N GLN A 116 -6.86 -19.42 -12.13
CA GLN A 116 -5.47 -19.66 -12.51
C GLN A 116 -4.66 -20.06 -11.27
N PRO A 117 -4.53 -21.37 -10.99
CA PRO A 117 -3.87 -21.89 -9.78
C PRO A 117 -2.36 -21.72 -9.88
N LYS A 118 -1.90 -20.49 -9.61
CA LYS A 118 -0.52 -20.05 -9.64
C LYS A 118 -0.13 -19.53 -8.27
N ILE A 119 1.13 -19.73 -7.91
CA ILE A 119 1.62 -19.39 -6.57
C ILE A 119 1.45 -17.91 -6.22
N TYR A 120 1.61 -17.01 -7.19
CA TYR A 120 1.42 -15.59 -6.99
C TYR A 120 -0.04 -15.22 -6.69
N HIS A 121 -1.03 -15.88 -7.32
CA HIS A 121 -2.45 -15.69 -6.98
C HIS A 121 -2.77 -16.21 -5.58
N LEU A 122 -2.18 -17.35 -5.18
CA LEU A 122 -2.33 -17.84 -3.81
C LEU A 122 -1.79 -16.84 -2.80
N ILE A 123 -0.59 -16.29 -3.03
CA ILE A 123 0.02 -15.29 -2.15
C ILE A 123 -0.86 -14.03 -2.05
N MET A 124 -1.40 -13.53 -3.17
CA MET A 124 -2.33 -12.39 -3.15
C MET A 124 -3.63 -12.71 -2.38
N ALA A 125 -4.16 -13.93 -2.52
CA ALA A 125 -5.34 -14.39 -1.78
C ALA A 125 -5.07 -14.48 -0.27
N LEU A 126 -3.90 -14.95 0.15
CA LEU A 126 -3.47 -14.94 1.55
C LEU A 126 -3.32 -13.51 2.08
N GLY A 127 -2.90 -12.55 1.25
CA GLY A 127 -2.91 -11.12 1.58
C GLY A 127 -4.31 -10.61 1.87
N ALA A 128 -5.28 -10.85 0.97
CA ALA A 128 -6.67 -10.44 1.20
C ALA A 128 -7.30 -11.15 2.41
N PHE A 129 -6.99 -12.43 2.63
CA PHE A 129 -7.42 -13.14 3.83
C PHE A 129 -6.84 -12.52 5.11
N SER A 130 -5.57 -12.07 5.08
CA SER A 130 -4.95 -11.36 6.21
C SER A 130 -5.67 -10.06 6.54
N LEU A 131 -6.15 -9.32 5.53
CA LEU A 131 -7.01 -8.14 5.73
C LEU A 131 -8.30 -8.51 6.48
N LEU A 132 -8.97 -9.60 6.05
CA LEU A 132 -10.19 -10.08 6.68
C LEU A 132 -9.96 -10.48 8.15
N VAL A 133 -8.89 -11.23 8.44
CA VAL A 133 -8.51 -11.59 9.82
C VAL A 133 -8.27 -10.33 10.66
N GLY A 134 -7.47 -9.39 10.15
CA GLY A 134 -7.20 -8.13 10.84
C GLY A 134 -8.48 -7.32 11.13
N ASN A 135 -9.41 -7.27 10.18
CA ASN A 135 -10.68 -6.54 10.34
C ASN A 135 -11.66 -7.23 11.27
N LEU A 136 -11.74 -8.56 11.26
CA LEU A 136 -12.54 -9.33 12.23
C LEU A 136 -12.06 -9.05 13.66
N LEU A 137 -10.74 -9.10 13.88
CA LEU A 137 -10.14 -8.81 15.19
C LEU A 137 -10.34 -7.34 15.60
N PHE A 138 -10.21 -6.41 14.65
CA PHE A 138 -10.46 -4.98 14.87
C PHE A 138 -11.90 -4.73 15.33
N VAL A 139 -12.89 -5.28 14.61
CA VAL A 139 -14.31 -5.13 14.96
C VAL A 139 -14.65 -5.83 16.27
N ALA A 140 -13.94 -6.90 16.62
CA ALA A 140 -14.04 -7.56 17.93
C ALA A 140 -13.40 -6.76 19.09
N GLY A 141 -12.83 -5.58 18.82
CA GLY A 141 -12.23 -4.70 19.84
C GLY A 141 -10.78 -5.04 20.20
N THR A 142 -10.11 -5.87 19.40
CA THR A 142 -8.70 -6.20 19.62
C THR A 142 -7.83 -4.96 19.40
N PRO A 143 -6.83 -4.67 20.27
CA PRO A 143 -5.96 -3.51 20.11
C PRO A 143 -5.22 -3.48 18.76
N ILE A 144 -5.02 -2.28 18.21
CA ILE A 144 -4.38 -2.12 16.88
C ILE A 144 -2.98 -2.75 16.83
N TYR A 145 -2.18 -2.60 17.89
CA TYR A 145 -0.81 -3.10 17.90
C TYR A 145 -0.71 -4.63 17.75
N SER A 146 -1.72 -5.40 18.19
CA SER A 146 -1.72 -6.86 18.05
C SER A 146 -2.30 -7.34 16.73
N ILE A 147 -3.00 -6.48 15.98
CA ILE A 147 -3.56 -6.83 14.65
C ILE A 147 -2.77 -6.22 13.48
N VAL A 148 -1.92 -5.22 13.73
CA VAL A 148 -1.24 -4.45 12.68
C VAL A 148 -0.38 -5.33 11.77
N GLY A 149 0.15 -6.45 12.28
CA GLY A 149 0.87 -7.43 11.47
C GLY A 149 0.01 -8.02 10.34
N TRP A 150 -1.27 -8.33 10.61
CA TRP A 150 -2.22 -8.82 9.62
C TRP A 150 -2.57 -7.75 8.58
N TRP A 151 -2.75 -6.51 9.04
CA TRP A 151 -2.94 -5.36 8.15
C TRP A 151 -1.71 -5.02 7.31
N ALA A 152 -0.51 -5.25 7.82
CA ALA A 152 0.73 -5.10 7.08
C ALA A 152 0.88 -6.23 6.04
N ALA A 153 0.48 -7.46 6.40
CA ALA A 153 0.52 -8.61 5.51
C ALA A 153 -0.34 -8.44 4.26
N PHE A 154 -1.49 -7.76 4.37
CA PHE A 154 -2.37 -7.51 3.24
C PHE A 154 -1.65 -6.87 2.02
N PRO A 155 -1.20 -5.61 2.08
CA PRO A 155 -0.56 -4.99 0.93
C PRO A 155 0.78 -5.66 0.59
N MET A 156 1.55 -6.12 1.59
CA MET A 156 2.84 -6.76 1.33
C MET A 156 2.71 -8.04 0.52
N LEU A 157 1.80 -8.95 0.91
CA LEU A 157 1.57 -10.18 0.16
C LEU A 157 0.96 -9.89 -1.21
N THR A 158 0.07 -8.90 -1.34
CA THR A 158 -0.40 -8.48 -2.66
C THR A 158 0.76 -8.06 -3.55
N ILE A 159 1.63 -7.17 -3.06
CA ILE A 159 2.82 -6.70 -3.79
C ILE A 159 3.74 -7.88 -4.14
N PHE A 160 4.05 -8.76 -3.19
CA PHE A 160 4.92 -9.92 -3.41
C PHE A 160 4.36 -10.86 -4.49
N GLY A 161 3.05 -11.10 -4.47
CA GLY A 161 2.35 -11.86 -5.50
C GLY A 161 2.48 -11.18 -6.88
N GLU A 162 2.18 -9.90 -6.98
CA GLU A 162 2.32 -9.16 -8.24
C GLU A 162 3.76 -9.14 -8.76
N ARG A 163 4.75 -9.04 -7.87
CA ARG A 163 6.16 -9.09 -8.26
C ARG A 163 6.50 -10.43 -8.88
N LEU A 164 6.07 -11.52 -8.24
CA LEU A 164 6.22 -12.86 -8.80
C LEU A 164 5.50 -13.03 -10.15
N GLU A 165 4.31 -12.45 -10.29
CA GLU A 165 3.54 -12.48 -11.53
C GLU A 165 4.29 -11.79 -12.67
N LEU A 166 4.86 -10.59 -12.43
CA LEU A 166 5.61 -9.84 -13.43
C LEU A 166 6.99 -10.47 -13.74
N ASN A 167 7.57 -11.19 -12.77
CA ASN A 167 8.78 -11.99 -12.98
C ASN A 167 8.55 -13.24 -13.85
N ARG A 168 7.36 -13.45 -14.42
CA ARG A 168 7.06 -14.51 -15.40
C ARG A 168 8.00 -14.55 -16.60
N ILE A 169 8.63 -13.41 -16.93
CA ILE A 169 9.61 -13.31 -18.02
C ILE A 169 10.95 -13.90 -17.59
N MET A 170 11.37 -13.67 -16.34
CA MET A 170 12.62 -14.20 -15.80
C MET A 170 12.52 -15.64 -15.31
N ARG A 171 11.30 -16.10 -14.97
CA ARG A 171 11.00 -17.46 -14.49
C ARG A 171 11.99 -17.93 -13.41
N PRO A 172 11.87 -17.42 -12.15
CA PRO A 172 12.70 -17.90 -11.06
C PRO A 172 12.65 -19.44 -10.96
N PRO A 173 13.78 -20.12 -10.64
CA PRO A 173 13.80 -21.58 -10.50
C PRO A 173 12.69 -22.06 -9.55
N LYS A 174 12.13 -23.26 -9.80
CA LYS A 174 11.06 -23.82 -8.96
C LYS A 174 11.43 -23.83 -7.47
N GLN A 175 12.68 -24.17 -7.16
CA GLN A 175 13.20 -24.15 -5.80
C GLN A 175 13.15 -22.75 -5.17
N ALA A 176 13.46 -21.69 -5.94
CA ALA A 176 13.34 -20.32 -5.46
C ALA A 176 11.88 -19.96 -5.17
N GLN A 177 10.93 -20.38 -6.01
CA GLN A 177 9.50 -20.17 -5.75
C GLN A 177 9.02 -20.90 -4.49
N HIS A 178 9.48 -22.14 -4.25
CA HIS A 178 9.19 -22.89 -3.02
C HIS A 178 9.77 -22.19 -1.78
N ILE A 179 11.03 -21.75 -1.82
CA ILE A 179 11.65 -21.00 -0.72
C ILE A 179 10.85 -19.75 -0.40
N PHE A 180 10.46 -18.99 -1.41
CA PHE A 180 9.66 -17.78 -1.19
C PHE A 180 8.30 -18.07 -0.56
N THR A 181 7.64 -19.15 -1.01
CA THR A 181 6.38 -19.61 -0.44
C THR A 181 6.55 -20.01 1.02
N MET A 182 7.59 -20.78 1.35
CA MET A 182 7.88 -21.18 2.73
C MET A 182 8.16 -19.97 3.63
N LEU A 183 8.90 -18.98 3.13
CA LEU A 183 9.14 -17.73 3.86
C LEU A 183 7.83 -16.97 4.13
N ILE A 184 6.93 -16.87 3.15
CA ILE A 184 5.62 -16.24 3.31
C ILE A 184 4.73 -16.99 4.31
N LEU A 185 4.63 -18.31 4.19
CA LEU A 185 3.82 -19.12 5.09
C LEU A 185 4.37 -19.09 6.52
N GLY A 186 5.69 -19.17 6.67
CA GLY A 186 6.35 -19.00 7.96
C GLY A 186 6.09 -17.61 8.55
N TRP A 187 6.08 -16.58 7.71
CA TRP A 187 5.82 -15.21 8.15
C TRP A 187 4.37 -15.05 8.64
N LEU A 188 3.39 -15.58 7.91
CA LEU A 188 2.00 -15.64 8.38
C LEU A 188 1.86 -16.45 9.68
N ALA A 189 2.51 -17.60 9.78
CA ALA A 189 2.51 -18.40 11.00
C ALA A 189 3.10 -17.62 12.19
N SER A 190 4.16 -16.83 11.96
CA SER A 190 4.74 -15.98 13.00
C SER A 190 3.80 -14.86 13.48
N LEU A 191 2.92 -14.34 12.61
CA LEU A 191 1.84 -13.43 13.00
C LEU A 191 0.73 -14.11 13.79
N SER A 192 0.54 -15.42 13.63
CA SER A 192 -0.31 -16.19 14.54
C SER A 192 0.36 -16.38 15.90
N ILE A 193 1.68 -16.63 15.92
CA ILE A 193 2.46 -16.77 17.14
C ILE A 193 2.47 -15.48 17.96
N THR A 194 2.43 -14.28 17.33
CA THR A 194 2.36 -13.01 18.08
C THR A 194 1.14 -12.87 18.98
N HIS A 195 0.07 -13.64 18.74
CA HIS A 195 -1.10 -13.68 19.64
C HIS A 195 -0.89 -14.54 20.89
N ILE A 196 0.10 -15.44 20.87
CA ILE A 196 0.48 -16.32 21.99
C ILE A 196 1.67 -15.70 22.74
N ASP A 197 2.73 -15.39 21.99
CA ASP A 197 3.92 -14.71 22.48
C ASP A 197 4.29 -13.59 21.50
N HIS A 198 3.98 -12.36 21.91
CA HIS A 198 4.18 -11.16 21.10
C HIS A 198 5.64 -10.96 20.68
N THR A 199 6.59 -11.30 21.56
CA THR A 199 8.02 -11.06 21.34
C THR A 199 8.59 -12.11 20.39
N ILE A 200 8.36 -13.39 20.70
CA ILE A 200 8.87 -14.51 19.89
C ILE A 200 8.26 -14.45 18.49
N GLY A 201 6.94 -14.26 18.39
CA GLY A 201 6.25 -14.17 17.11
C GLY A 201 6.83 -13.06 16.23
N TRP A 202 7.06 -11.87 16.81
CA TRP A 202 7.56 -10.74 16.03
C TRP A 202 9.03 -10.85 15.64
N ARG A 203 9.89 -11.45 16.49
CA ARG A 203 11.29 -11.73 16.12
C ARG A 203 11.37 -12.71 14.95
N ILE A 204 10.57 -13.78 14.99
CA ILE A 204 10.48 -14.71 13.86
C ILE A 204 9.98 -13.98 12.61
N ALA A 205 8.92 -13.17 12.75
CA ALA A 205 8.38 -12.37 11.65
C ALA A 205 9.46 -11.46 11.03
N SER A 206 10.26 -10.81 11.88
CA SER A 206 11.33 -9.90 11.48
C SER A 206 12.46 -10.61 10.74
N LEU A 207 12.90 -11.78 11.20
CA LEU A 207 13.89 -12.61 10.49
C LEU A 207 13.39 -13.06 9.12
N LEU A 208 12.14 -13.52 9.06
CA LEU A 208 11.53 -13.98 7.81
C LEU A 208 11.34 -12.82 6.83
N LEU A 209 11.03 -11.62 7.31
CA LEU A 209 10.93 -10.42 6.48
C LEU A 209 12.27 -10.07 5.80
N ILE A 210 13.39 -10.19 6.53
CA ILE A 210 14.73 -10.04 5.95
C ILE A 210 14.96 -11.10 4.87
N GLY A 211 14.56 -12.35 5.14
CA GLY A 211 14.65 -13.45 4.17
C GLY A 211 13.84 -13.20 2.89
N ILE A 212 12.60 -12.72 3.02
CA ILE A 212 11.73 -12.33 1.89
C ILE A 212 12.38 -11.20 1.10
N ALA A 213 12.87 -10.15 1.76
CA ALA A 213 13.53 -9.03 1.10
C ALA A 213 14.80 -9.47 0.35
N GLY A 214 15.63 -10.32 0.97
CA GLY A 214 16.79 -10.92 0.32
C GLY A 214 16.42 -11.78 -0.89
N TRP A 215 15.32 -12.52 -0.82
CA TRP A 215 14.77 -13.26 -1.95
C TRP A 215 14.35 -12.33 -3.09
N LEU A 216 13.59 -11.27 -2.78
CA LEU A 216 13.13 -10.28 -3.77
C LEU A 216 14.32 -9.61 -4.44
N ILE A 217 15.31 -9.15 -3.68
CA ILE A 217 16.54 -8.59 -4.25
C ILE A 217 17.20 -9.62 -5.16
N LYS A 218 17.26 -10.91 -4.79
CA LYS A 218 17.94 -11.94 -5.58
C LYS A 218 17.17 -12.43 -6.82
N TYR A 219 15.85 -12.36 -6.87
CA TYR A 219 15.09 -12.98 -7.95
C TYR A 219 14.16 -12.02 -8.70
N ASP A 220 13.96 -10.80 -8.20
CA ASP A 220 13.16 -9.79 -8.89
C ASP A 220 13.90 -9.16 -10.08
N ILE A 221 13.13 -8.84 -11.13
CA ILE A 221 13.59 -8.18 -12.35
C ILE A 221 14.10 -6.76 -12.11
N ALA A 222 13.75 -6.11 -11.00
CA ALA A 222 14.17 -4.76 -10.63
C ALA A 222 15.69 -4.53 -10.79
N ARG A 223 16.53 -5.51 -10.44
CA ARG A 223 17.98 -5.40 -10.60
C ARG A 223 18.46 -5.33 -12.05
N LYS A 224 17.67 -5.86 -12.98
CA LYS A 224 17.95 -5.78 -14.42
C LYS A 224 17.35 -4.51 -15.00
N THR A 225 16.11 -4.18 -14.63
CA THR A 225 15.39 -3.00 -15.15
C THR A 225 15.91 -1.67 -14.62
N ILE A 226 16.77 -1.65 -13.60
CA ILE A 226 17.48 -0.43 -13.19
C ILE A 226 18.36 0.17 -14.31
N LYS A 227 18.76 -0.66 -15.28
CA LYS A 227 19.50 -0.23 -16.48
C LYS A 227 18.59 0.24 -17.63
N SER A 228 17.28 0.13 -17.48
CA SER A 228 16.30 0.61 -18.47
C SER A 228 16.20 2.15 -18.44
N VAL A 229 15.19 2.71 -19.12
CA VAL A 229 14.92 4.15 -19.15
C VAL A 229 13.54 4.46 -18.57
N GLU A 230 13.32 5.74 -18.26
CA GLU A 230 12.00 6.30 -17.90
C GLU A 230 11.28 5.55 -16.75
N TRP A 231 9.98 5.29 -16.90
CA TRP A 231 9.15 4.60 -15.91
C TRP A 231 9.75 3.27 -15.46
N THR A 232 10.30 2.48 -16.38
CA THR A 232 10.86 1.17 -16.06
C THR A 232 12.06 1.29 -15.11
N LYS A 233 12.94 2.28 -15.34
CA LYS A 233 14.07 2.57 -14.43
C LYS A 233 13.60 3.14 -13.10
N TYR A 234 12.65 4.07 -13.13
CA TYR A 234 12.07 4.67 -11.94
C TYR A 234 11.43 3.61 -11.03
N SER A 235 10.57 2.75 -11.58
CA SER A 235 9.94 1.66 -10.86
C SER A 235 10.98 0.71 -10.27
N ALA A 236 12.06 0.40 -11.00
CA ALA A 236 13.15 -0.42 -10.48
C ALA A 236 13.85 0.20 -9.27
N ILE A 237 14.09 1.52 -9.28
CA ILE A 237 14.68 2.24 -8.14
C ILE A 237 13.75 2.16 -6.93
N CYS A 238 12.46 2.49 -7.10
CA CYS A 238 11.46 2.37 -6.04
C CYS A 238 11.35 0.95 -5.46
N LEU A 239 11.42 -0.07 -6.32
CA LEU A 239 11.38 -1.48 -5.91
C LEU A 239 12.58 -1.81 -5.01
N LEU A 240 13.79 -1.47 -5.47
CA LEU A 240 15.03 -1.80 -4.77
C LEU A 240 15.19 -1.03 -3.46
N THR A 241 14.82 0.26 -3.42
CA THR A 241 14.82 1.03 -2.17
C THR A 241 13.78 0.50 -1.20
N GLY A 242 12.59 0.12 -1.68
CA GLY A 242 11.57 -0.56 -0.88
C GLY A 242 12.07 -1.86 -0.26
N TYR A 243 12.78 -2.70 -1.01
CA TYR A 243 13.37 -3.93 -0.45
C TYR A 243 14.42 -3.64 0.62
N GLY A 244 15.21 -2.56 0.46
CA GLY A 244 16.11 -2.07 1.49
C GLY A 244 15.36 -1.73 2.78
N TRP A 245 14.21 -1.05 2.68
CA TRP A 245 13.37 -0.75 3.84
C TRP A 245 12.81 -1.99 4.53
N LEU A 246 12.49 -3.07 3.81
CA LEU A 246 12.08 -4.33 4.44
C LEU A 246 13.20 -4.97 5.28
N ILE A 247 14.44 -4.94 4.78
CA ILE A 247 15.61 -5.40 5.54
C ILE A 247 15.78 -4.55 6.80
N LEU A 248 15.73 -3.22 6.65
CA LEU A 248 15.85 -2.31 7.79
C LEU A 248 14.71 -2.50 8.81
N ALA A 249 13.47 -2.68 8.35
CA ALA A 249 12.33 -2.96 9.22
C ALA A 249 12.51 -4.27 10.00
N GLY A 250 13.00 -5.33 9.35
CA GLY A 250 13.30 -6.60 10.01
C GLY A 250 14.45 -6.48 11.02
N LEU A 251 15.54 -5.79 10.67
CA LEU A 251 16.65 -5.55 11.62
C LEU A 251 16.18 -4.72 12.83
N PHE A 252 15.36 -3.71 12.58
CA PHE A 252 14.77 -2.87 13.60
C PHE A 252 13.83 -3.67 14.52
N GLY A 253 12.98 -4.52 13.95
CA GLY A 253 12.11 -5.43 14.68
C GLY A 253 12.85 -6.48 15.51
N LEU A 254 14.04 -6.93 15.09
CA LEU A 254 14.88 -7.80 15.92
C LEU A 254 15.50 -7.08 17.11
N ARG A 255 15.80 -5.79 16.96
CA ARG A 255 16.44 -4.98 18.00
C ARG A 255 15.45 -4.48 19.06
N TYR A 256 14.23 -4.17 18.63
CA TYR A 256 13.23 -3.45 19.42
C TYR A 256 11.90 -4.19 19.58
N ASP A 257 11.78 -5.39 19.02
CA ASP A 257 10.54 -6.16 18.97
C ASP A 257 9.41 -5.34 18.29
N LEU A 258 8.13 -5.66 18.58
CA LEU A 258 7.00 -4.82 18.23
C LEU A 258 6.52 -4.12 19.51
N PRO A 259 6.78 -2.82 19.69
CA PRO A 259 6.23 -2.11 20.83
C PRO A 259 4.71 -1.94 20.68
N THR A 260 3.99 -1.70 21.77
CA THR A 260 2.54 -1.49 21.71
C THR A 260 2.15 -0.07 21.28
N ALA A 261 3.05 0.89 21.48
CA ALA A 261 2.89 2.30 21.10
C ALA A 261 4.26 3.04 21.11
N GLY A 262 4.23 4.33 20.78
CA GLY A 262 5.37 5.24 20.94
C GLY A 262 6.24 5.42 19.68
N PRO A 263 7.37 6.16 19.81
CA PRO A 263 8.25 6.50 18.68
C PRO A 263 8.80 5.27 17.94
N ILE A 264 9.25 4.25 18.67
CA ILE A 264 9.81 3.04 18.06
C ILE A 264 8.75 2.25 17.29
N TYR A 265 7.52 2.16 17.82
CA TYR A 265 6.38 1.59 17.10
C TYR A 265 6.07 2.38 15.82
N ASP A 266 6.09 3.71 15.92
CA ASP A 266 5.89 4.60 14.79
C ASP A 266 6.93 4.37 13.69
N GLY A 267 8.22 4.42 14.03
CA GLY A 267 9.31 4.18 13.09
C GLY A 267 9.24 2.82 12.42
N LEU A 268 8.95 1.75 13.17
CA LEU A 268 8.82 0.39 12.63
C LEU A 268 7.70 0.30 11.59
N LEU A 269 6.51 0.82 11.91
CA LEU A 269 5.38 0.77 10.98
C LEU A 269 5.63 1.64 9.75
N HIS A 270 6.26 2.80 9.90
CA HIS A 270 6.55 3.67 8.76
C HIS A 270 7.68 3.12 7.88
N MET A 271 8.61 2.30 8.39
CA MET A 271 9.52 1.55 7.53
C MET A 271 8.77 0.56 6.62
N LEU A 272 7.76 -0.15 7.15
CA LEU A 272 6.94 -1.07 6.36
C LEU A 272 6.02 -0.32 5.38
N PHE A 273 5.24 0.64 5.87
CA PHE A 273 4.21 1.27 5.06
C PHE A 273 4.76 2.41 4.19
N VAL A 274 5.57 3.32 4.73
CA VAL A 274 6.14 4.42 3.93
C VAL A 274 7.37 3.95 3.17
N GLY A 275 8.30 3.25 3.85
CA GLY A 275 9.54 2.79 3.24
C GLY A 275 9.31 1.75 2.14
N PHE A 276 8.49 0.73 2.40
CA PHE A 276 8.18 -0.31 1.42
C PHE A 276 6.89 -0.05 0.63
N VAL A 277 5.71 0.02 1.28
CA VAL A 277 4.42 0.05 0.54
C VAL A 277 4.27 1.32 -0.32
N PHE A 278 4.59 2.52 0.18
CA PHE A 278 4.50 3.73 -0.64
C PHE A 278 5.52 3.78 -1.77
N SER A 279 6.71 3.19 -1.59
CA SER A 279 7.65 3.01 -2.70
C SER A 279 7.04 2.15 -3.82
N MET A 280 6.25 1.12 -3.46
CA MET A 280 5.55 0.28 -4.44
C MET A 280 4.39 1.02 -5.11
N ILE A 281 3.65 1.83 -4.36
CA ILE A 281 2.62 2.72 -4.94
C ILE A 281 3.26 3.66 -5.97
N PHE A 282 4.39 4.28 -5.62
CA PHE A 282 5.12 5.15 -6.54
C PHE A 282 5.59 4.37 -7.77
N ALA A 283 6.12 3.16 -7.59
CA ALA A 283 6.56 2.28 -8.67
C ALA A 283 5.45 1.87 -9.64
N HIS A 284 4.20 1.72 -9.16
CA HIS A 284 3.07 1.21 -9.94
C HIS A 284 2.09 2.26 -10.40
N ALA A 285 2.25 3.53 -10.02
CA ALA A 285 1.37 4.61 -10.47
C ALA A 285 1.22 4.67 -12.00
N SER A 286 2.31 4.43 -12.75
CA SER A 286 2.32 4.39 -14.22
C SER A 286 1.54 3.22 -14.84
N VAL A 287 1.14 2.22 -14.04
CA VAL A 287 0.35 1.06 -14.46
C VAL A 287 -1.07 1.13 -13.92
N ILE A 288 -1.23 1.49 -12.64
CA ILE A 288 -2.51 1.56 -11.95
C ILE A 288 -3.38 2.70 -12.51
N ILE A 289 -2.80 3.89 -12.69
CA ILE A 289 -3.58 5.04 -13.15
C ILE A 289 -4.14 4.82 -14.57
N PRO A 290 -3.35 4.33 -15.55
CA PRO A 290 -3.91 4.06 -16.87
C PRO A 290 -4.92 2.91 -16.90
N SER A 291 -4.75 1.86 -16.08
CA SER A 291 -5.70 0.74 -16.06
C SER A 291 -7.07 1.14 -15.52
N LEU A 292 -7.14 2.14 -14.64
CA LEU A 292 -8.38 2.62 -14.02
C LEU A 292 -9.00 3.82 -14.73
N SER A 293 -8.18 4.74 -15.23
CA SER A 293 -8.65 5.99 -15.86
C SER A 293 -8.68 5.93 -17.39
N GLY A 294 -8.02 4.94 -18.01
CA GLY A 294 -7.79 4.88 -19.44
C GLY A 294 -6.84 5.95 -19.98
N LYS A 295 -6.14 6.69 -19.10
CA LYS A 295 -5.21 7.76 -19.46
C LYS A 295 -3.78 7.40 -19.05
N LEU A 296 -2.87 7.46 -20.02
CA LEU A 296 -1.45 7.28 -19.77
C LEU A 296 -0.90 8.48 -18.98
N VAL A 297 0.02 8.22 -18.06
CA VAL A 297 0.76 9.25 -17.34
C VAL A 297 2.11 9.45 -18.06
N PRO A 298 2.36 10.59 -18.72
CA PRO A 298 3.63 10.85 -19.36
C PRO A 298 4.78 10.85 -18.36
N TRP A 299 5.89 10.21 -18.71
CA TRP A 299 7.10 10.20 -17.90
C TRP A 299 7.68 11.62 -17.75
N HIS A 300 8.18 11.92 -16.54
CA HIS A 300 8.94 13.15 -16.28
C HIS A 300 9.93 12.94 -15.13
N THR A 301 11.11 13.56 -15.22
CA THR A 301 12.17 13.42 -14.19
C THR A 301 11.76 13.96 -12.82
N TYR A 302 10.75 14.84 -12.77
CA TYR A 302 10.15 15.35 -11.54
C TYR A 302 9.80 14.26 -10.52
N PHE A 303 9.36 13.07 -10.96
CA PHE A 303 8.95 12.00 -10.05
C PHE A 303 10.08 11.49 -9.14
N TYR A 304 11.36 11.75 -9.47
CA TYR A 304 12.46 11.48 -8.54
C TYR A 304 12.45 12.38 -7.30
N LEU A 305 11.95 13.62 -7.42
CA LEU A 305 11.89 14.55 -6.28
C LEU A 305 11.03 13.98 -5.13
N PRO A 306 9.73 13.66 -5.31
CA PRO A 306 8.94 13.11 -4.21
C PRO A 306 9.49 11.78 -3.71
N LEU A 307 10.12 10.94 -4.55
CA LEU A 307 10.77 9.71 -4.11
C LEU A 307 11.96 9.99 -3.17
N ILE A 308 12.84 10.92 -3.54
CA ILE A 308 13.99 11.32 -2.71
C ILE A 308 13.50 11.93 -1.38
N LEU A 309 12.48 12.79 -1.43
CA LEU A 309 11.89 13.38 -0.23
C LEU A 309 11.26 12.30 0.66
N LEU A 310 10.54 11.32 0.08
CA LEU A 310 9.92 10.22 0.81
C LEU A 310 10.96 9.47 1.65
N HIS A 311 12.09 9.10 1.04
CA HIS A 311 13.13 8.33 1.74
C HIS A 311 13.94 9.19 2.70
N SER A 312 14.32 10.42 2.32
CA SER A 312 15.14 11.30 3.14
C SER A 312 14.40 11.68 4.42
N PHE A 313 13.12 12.06 4.31
CA PHE A 313 12.32 12.41 5.48
C PHE A 313 11.92 11.20 6.33
N LEU A 314 11.82 10.00 5.74
CA LEU A 314 11.64 8.78 6.53
C LEU A 314 12.89 8.47 7.38
N LEU A 315 14.09 8.65 6.83
CA LEU A 315 15.33 8.52 7.60
C LEU A 315 15.38 9.54 8.75
N ILE A 316 15.03 10.80 8.49
CA ILE A 316 14.94 11.86 9.51
C ILE A 316 13.93 11.47 10.59
N ARG A 317 12.76 10.97 10.20
CA ARG A 317 11.71 10.52 11.12
C ARG A 317 12.22 9.44 12.07
N ILE A 318 12.82 8.39 11.51
CA ILE A 318 13.33 7.25 12.27
C ILE A 318 14.49 7.65 13.17
N ALA A 319 15.39 8.53 12.71
CA ALA A 319 16.45 9.08 13.56
C ALA A 319 15.85 9.84 14.75
N GLY A 320 14.81 10.64 14.52
CA GLY A 320 14.04 11.30 15.57
C GLY A 320 13.39 10.32 16.55
N ASP A 321 12.81 9.22 16.05
CA ASP A 321 12.23 8.16 16.88
C ASP A 321 13.27 7.48 17.77
N MET A 322 14.44 7.13 17.20
CA MET A 322 15.52 6.45 17.91
C MET A 322 16.21 7.34 18.94
N MET A 323 16.38 8.62 18.63
CA MET A 323 17.04 9.59 19.52
C MET A 323 16.09 10.23 20.53
N GLY A 324 14.79 9.93 20.47
CA GLY A 324 13.78 10.59 21.30
C GLY A 324 13.56 12.07 20.97
N LEU A 325 14.00 12.52 19.80
CA LEU A 325 13.92 13.92 19.36
C LEU A 325 12.58 14.18 18.68
N HIS A 326 11.60 14.58 19.47
CA HIS A 326 10.22 14.81 19.02
C HIS A 326 10.11 15.75 17.81
N GLN A 327 10.85 16.88 17.82
CA GLN A 327 10.82 17.85 16.72
C GLN A 327 11.38 17.29 15.41
N VAL A 328 12.46 16.51 15.49
CA VAL A 328 13.07 15.86 14.31
C VAL A 328 12.08 14.87 13.70
N ARG A 329 11.39 14.09 14.53
CA ARG A 329 10.32 13.19 14.09
C ARG A 329 9.19 13.93 13.39
N ILE A 330 8.73 15.06 13.96
CA ILE A 330 7.68 15.89 13.35
C ILE A 330 8.11 16.39 11.96
N ILE A 331 9.33 16.91 11.83
CA ILE A 331 9.86 17.40 10.55
C ILE A 331 9.89 16.27 9.51
N GLY A 332 10.42 15.10 9.88
CA GLY A 332 10.39 13.91 9.03
C GLY A 332 8.97 13.50 8.64
N SER A 333 8.03 13.60 9.58
CA SER A 333 6.64 13.20 9.34
C SER A 333 5.91 14.15 8.38
N TYR A 334 6.04 15.47 8.56
CA TYR A 334 5.50 16.45 7.62
C TYR A 334 6.13 16.31 6.23
N GLY A 335 7.45 16.08 6.18
CA GLY A 335 8.16 15.83 4.93
C GLY A 335 7.68 14.58 4.19
N ASN A 336 7.37 13.49 4.90
CA ASN A 336 6.75 12.30 4.29
C ASN A 336 5.36 12.60 3.71
N VAL A 337 4.51 13.36 4.44
CA VAL A 337 3.20 13.76 3.92
C VAL A 337 3.36 14.63 2.67
N ALA A 338 4.26 15.61 2.71
CA ALA A 338 4.54 16.48 1.57
C ALA A 338 5.02 15.68 0.35
N ALA A 339 5.89 14.68 0.53
CA ALA A 339 6.35 13.81 -0.55
C ALA A 339 5.20 13.06 -1.24
N ILE A 340 4.26 12.52 -0.46
CA ILE A 340 3.07 11.82 -1.00
C ILE A 340 2.18 12.79 -1.77
N ILE A 341 1.90 13.97 -1.22
CA ILE A 341 1.06 14.98 -1.87
C ILE A 341 1.70 15.51 -3.16
N LEU A 342 3.01 15.77 -3.15
CA LEU A 342 3.77 16.19 -4.32
C LEU A 342 3.75 15.13 -5.43
N PHE A 343 3.86 13.85 -5.06
CA PHE A 343 3.75 12.76 -6.03
C PHE A 343 2.37 12.75 -6.70
N LEU A 344 1.29 12.80 -5.92
CA LEU A 344 -0.07 12.84 -6.44
C LEU A 344 -0.33 14.09 -7.29
N GLY A 345 0.13 15.26 -6.83
CA GLY A 345 0.07 16.51 -7.57
C GLY A 345 0.80 16.42 -8.92
N GLY A 346 1.97 15.79 -8.95
CA GLY A 346 2.71 15.50 -10.18
C GLY A 346 1.95 14.61 -11.16
N ILE A 347 1.32 13.54 -10.68
CA ILE A 347 0.46 12.68 -11.51
C ILE A 347 -0.70 13.49 -12.11
N MET A 348 -1.42 14.26 -11.29
CA MET A 348 -2.55 15.07 -11.73
C MET A 348 -2.14 16.16 -12.73
N TYR A 349 -0.99 16.79 -12.51
CA TYR A 349 -0.42 17.78 -13.42
C TYR A 349 -0.08 17.16 -14.79
N GLN A 350 0.58 15.99 -14.79
CA GLN A 350 0.94 15.30 -16.03
C GLN A 350 -0.29 14.82 -16.81
N LEU A 351 -1.33 14.34 -16.12
CA LEU A 351 -2.59 13.94 -16.75
C LEU A 351 -3.34 15.13 -17.36
N THR A 352 -3.42 16.26 -16.65
CA THR A 352 -4.12 17.45 -17.15
C THR A 352 -3.39 18.06 -18.35
N LYS A 353 -2.05 18.17 -18.27
CA LYS A 353 -1.21 18.64 -19.38
C LYS A 353 -1.42 17.81 -20.65
N GLU A 354 -1.44 16.49 -20.53
CA GLU A 354 -1.67 15.57 -21.66
C GLU A 354 -3.06 15.80 -22.31
N ILE A 355 -4.11 15.95 -21.50
CA ILE A 355 -5.46 16.23 -21.99
C ILE A 355 -5.54 17.55 -22.76
N PHE A 356 -4.87 18.61 -22.26
CA PHE A 356 -4.83 19.90 -22.94
C PHE A 356 -4.05 19.84 -24.27
N SER A 357 -2.93 19.11 -24.30
CA SER A 357 -2.14 18.92 -25.53
C SER A 357 -2.96 18.24 -26.62
N GLN A 358 -3.62 17.11 -26.30
CA GLN A 358 -4.47 16.37 -27.25
C GLN A 358 -5.63 17.23 -27.77
N LYS A 359 -6.23 18.06 -26.91
CA LYS A 359 -7.31 18.97 -27.32
C LYS A 359 -6.81 20.04 -28.30
N SER A 360 -5.64 20.61 -28.07
CA SER A 360 -5.03 21.61 -28.96
C SER A 360 -4.76 21.05 -30.36
N GLU A 361 -4.18 19.85 -30.45
CA GLU A 361 -3.92 19.17 -31.72
C GLU A 361 -5.21 18.89 -32.52
N SER A 362 -6.28 18.47 -31.83
CA SER A 362 -7.59 18.22 -32.46
C SER A 362 -8.25 19.47 -33.04
N ILE A 363 -7.99 20.64 -32.44
CA ILE A 363 -8.53 21.94 -32.90
C ILE A 363 -7.73 22.44 -34.11
N SER A 364 -6.40 22.28 -34.08
CA SER A 364 -5.52 22.64 -35.20
C SER A 364 -5.80 21.81 -36.46
N THR A 365 -6.13 20.52 -36.31
CA THR A 365 -6.47 19.66 -37.46
C THR A 365 -7.83 19.98 -38.05
N LYS A 366 -8.83 20.36 -37.24
CA LYS A 366 -10.15 20.80 -37.72
C LYS A 366 -10.18 22.18 -38.36
N THR A 367 -9.18 23.02 -38.10
CA THR A 367 -9.09 24.36 -38.71
C THR A 367 -8.31 24.35 -40.03
N GLN A 368 -7.64 23.25 -40.35
CA GLN A 368 -6.93 23.03 -41.61
C GLN A 368 -7.72 22.17 -42.62
N SER A 369 -8.87 21.61 -42.21
CA SER A 369 -9.86 20.93 -43.06
C SER A 369 -11.03 21.87 -43.34
#